data_AF-A0A349EEH4-F1
#
_entry.id   AF-A0A349EEH4-F1
#
_cell.length_a   1.000
_cell.length_b   1.000
_cell.length_c   1.000
_cell.angle_alpha   90.00
_cell.angle_beta   90.00
_cell.angle_gamma   90.00
#
_symmetry.space_group_name_H-M   'P 1'
#
loop_
_entity.id
_entity.type
_entity.pdbx_description
1 polymer ?
#
loop_
_entity_poly.entity_id
_entity_poly.type
_entity_poly.pdbx_seq_one_letter_code
_entity_poly.pdbx_strand_id
1 'polypeptide(L)'
;MLAQRGAHTGDSRYSWTVDFAARRARQAMQPLLDEAAQIKATVVDLKEQAKRLKKNRSPAAELALLEAQIREKDKAAHELEIQAADIDAAVFDLKAANPNPKAIARMDDRTSQEIIHNIETQGRIVADALTRLSTLLAIVDEQS
;
A
#
# COMPACT_ATOMS: atom_id res chain seq x y z
N MET A 1 11.61 21.01 9.82
CA MET A 1 11.03 19.66 9.81
C MET A 1 10.64 19.11 11.19
N LEU A 2 11.23 19.56 12.31
CA LEU A 2 10.81 19.11 13.66
C LEU A 2 9.55 19.79 14.24
N ALA A 3 9.19 20.98 13.75
CA ALA A 3 8.15 21.81 14.35
C ALA A 3 6.70 21.37 14.06
N GLN A 4 6.47 20.34 13.25
CA GLN A 4 5.13 19.97 12.77
C GLN A 4 4.78 18.49 12.99
N ARG A 5 5.46 17.79 13.92
CA ARG A 5 5.07 16.43 14.29
C ARG A 5 3.65 16.43 14.85
N GLY A 6 2.73 15.75 14.16
CA GLY A 6 1.35 15.53 14.62
C GLY A 6 0.28 16.41 13.97
N ALA A 7 0.63 17.32 13.06
CA ALA A 7 -0.35 18.11 12.30
C ALA A 7 -0.57 17.51 10.90
N HIS A 8 -1.83 17.41 10.44
CA HIS A 8 -2.19 16.95 9.08
C HIS A 8 -1.53 17.76 7.95
N THR A 9 -1.08 18.99 8.24
CA THR A 9 -0.32 19.84 7.30
C THR A 9 1.14 19.43 7.11
N GLY A 10 1.65 18.50 7.92
CA GLY A 10 2.98 17.88 7.78
C GLY A 10 2.98 16.59 6.95
N ASP A 11 1.82 16.13 6.46
CA ASP A 11 1.71 14.92 5.64
C ASP A 11 2.25 15.15 4.22
N SER A 12 3.57 15.08 4.09
CA SER A 12 4.23 14.93 2.79
C SER A 12 4.08 13.48 2.29
N ARG A 13 4.37 13.25 1.00
CA ARG A 13 4.35 11.91 0.37
C ARG A 13 5.17 10.85 1.11
N TYR A 14 6.10 11.28 1.98
CA TYR A 14 7.03 10.48 2.78
C TYR A 14 6.79 10.59 4.30
N SER A 15 5.61 11.05 4.72
CA SER A 15 5.25 11.15 6.13
C SER A 15 5.15 9.76 6.79
N TRP A 16 5.71 9.64 7.99
CA TRP A 16 5.82 8.42 8.78
C TRP A 16 4.51 8.02 9.48
N THR A 17 3.47 8.84 9.39
CA THR A 17 2.12 8.60 9.91
C THR A 17 1.20 7.97 8.88
N VAL A 18 1.60 7.91 7.61
CA VAL A 18 0.80 7.32 6.52
C VAL A 18 1.11 5.83 6.38
N ASP A 19 0.08 4.99 6.47
CA ASP A 19 0.19 3.56 6.16
C ASP A 19 0.37 3.36 4.65
N PHE A 20 1.62 3.18 4.22
CA PHE A 20 1.99 3.00 2.81
C PHE A 20 1.47 1.67 2.22
N ALA A 21 1.24 0.65 3.06
CA ALA A 21 0.68 -0.62 2.61
C ALA A 21 -0.82 -0.43 2.31
N ALA A 22 -1.56 0.15 3.26
CA ALA A 22 -2.97 0.51 3.05
C ALA A 22 -3.15 1.48 1.87
N ARG A 23 -2.23 2.45 1.69
CA ARG A 23 -2.27 3.37 0.55
C ARG A 23 -2.06 2.68 -0.79
N ARG A 24 -1.09 1.75 -0.88
CA ARG A 24 -0.84 1.00 -2.12
C ARG A 24 -1.98 0.03 -2.43
N ALA A 25 -2.51 -0.65 -1.41
CA ALA A 25 -3.69 -1.50 -1.56
C ALA A 25 -4.88 -0.71 -2.09
N ARG A 26 -5.15 0.47 -1.52
CA ARG A 26 -6.21 1.36 -1.99
C ARG A 26 -6.01 1.81 -3.43
N GLN A 27 -4.77 2.11 -3.83
CA GLN A 27 -4.44 2.43 -5.23
C GLN A 27 -4.67 1.25 -6.19
N ALA A 28 -4.38 0.02 -5.76
CA ALA A 28 -4.60 -1.19 -6.55
C ALA A 28 -6.09 -1.58 -6.64
N MET A 29 -6.86 -1.37 -5.56
CA MET A 29 -8.30 -1.65 -5.51
C MET A 29 -9.14 -0.62 -6.25
N GLN A 30 -8.74 0.67 -6.23
CA GLN A 30 -9.52 1.76 -6.81
C GLN A 30 -9.99 1.50 -8.26
N PRO A 31 -9.14 1.06 -9.21
CA PRO A 31 -9.62 0.77 -10.57
C PRO A 31 -10.63 -0.38 -10.62
N LEU A 32 -10.47 -1.42 -9.79
CA LEU A 32 -11.41 -2.55 -9.74
C LEU A 32 -12.79 -2.10 -9.21
N LEU A 33 -12.79 -1.26 -8.18
CA LEU A 33 -13.99 -0.69 -7.59
C LEU A 33 -14.68 0.29 -8.56
N ASP A 34 -13.91 1.12 -9.26
CA ASP A 34 -14.42 2.06 -10.25
C ASP A 34 -15.05 1.30 -11.45
N GLU A 35 -14.40 0.25 -11.93
CA GLU A 35 -14.93 -0.62 -12.99
C GLU A 35 -16.19 -1.37 -12.55
N ALA A 36 -16.21 -1.93 -11.33
CA ALA A 36 -17.38 -2.57 -10.75
C ALA A 36 -18.56 -1.57 -10.62
N ALA A 37 -18.30 -0.35 -10.17
CA ALA A 37 -19.30 0.71 -10.05
C ALA A 37 -19.87 1.10 -11.42
N GLN A 38 -19.01 1.22 -12.44
CA GLN A 38 -19.43 1.51 -13.80
C GLN A 38 -20.31 0.39 -14.36
N ILE A 39 -19.93 -0.87 -14.17
CA ILE A 39 -20.73 -2.03 -14.61
C ILE A 39 -22.09 -2.03 -13.88
N LYS A 40 -22.12 -1.78 -12.57
CA LYS A 40 -23.38 -1.70 -11.81
C LYS A 40 -24.30 -0.58 -12.31
N ALA A 41 -23.75 0.58 -12.67
CA ALA A 41 -24.52 1.65 -13.28
C ALA A 41 -25.17 1.19 -14.60
N THR A 42 -24.41 0.52 -15.47
CA THR A 42 -24.97 -0.05 -16.71
C THR A 42 -26.04 -1.10 -16.45
N VAL A 43 -25.90 -1.91 -15.39
CA VAL A 43 -26.92 -2.89 -15.02
C VAL A 43 -28.22 -2.22 -14.57
N VAL A 44 -28.14 -1.12 -13.81
CA VAL A 44 -29.33 -0.35 -13.41
C VAL A 44 -30.06 0.17 -14.65
N ASP A 45 -29.33 0.71 -15.62
CA ASP A 45 -29.90 1.18 -16.88
C ASP A 45 -30.56 0.05 -17.68
N LEU A 46 -29.90 -1.12 -17.77
CA LEU A 46 -30.45 -2.30 -18.45
C LEU A 46 -31.70 -2.85 -17.74
N LYS A 47 -31.72 -2.83 -16.40
CA LYS A 47 -32.88 -3.22 -15.59
C LYS A 47 -34.07 -2.28 -15.84
N GLU A 48 -33.82 -0.99 -16.00
CA GLU A 48 -34.84 0.00 -16.35
C GLU A 48 -35.36 -0.21 -17.79
N GLN A 49 -34.48 -0.49 -18.74
CA GLN A 49 -34.87 -0.88 -20.11
C GLN A 49 -35.72 -2.15 -20.13
N ALA A 50 -35.37 -3.16 -19.32
CA ALA A 50 -36.14 -4.40 -19.21
C ALA A 50 -37.55 -4.14 -18.67
N LYS A 51 -37.72 -3.24 -17.69
CA LYS A 51 -39.05 -2.83 -17.20
C LYS A 51 -39.88 -2.16 -18.29
N ARG A 52 -39.27 -1.29 -19.11
CA ARG A 52 -39.95 -0.62 -20.23
C ARG A 52 -40.39 -1.61 -21.31
N LEU A 53 -39.52 -2.55 -21.69
CA LEU A 53 -39.86 -3.61 -22.65
C LEU A 53 -40.97 -4.52 -22.14
N LYS A 54 -40.96 -4.86 -20.84
CA LYS A 54 -42.07 -5.61 -20.19
C LYS A 54 -43.39 -4.84 -20.27
N LYS A 55 -43.37 -3.53 -20.02
CA LYS A 55 -44.56 -2.66 -20.11
C LYS A 55 -45.11 -2.56 -21.54
N ASN A 56 -44.22 -2.58 -22.54
CA ASN A 56 -44.57 -2.47 -23.95
C ASN A 56 -44.94 -3.82 -24.61
N ARG A 57 -45.00 -4.92 -23.84
CA ARG A 57 -45.24 -6.29 -24.34
C ARG A 57 -44.29 -6.69 -25.46
N SER A 58 -43.02 -6.30 -25.34
CA SER A 58 -41.97 -6.70 -26.28
C SER A 58 -41.79 -8.23 -26.35
N PRO A 59 -41.24 -8.76 -27.46
CA PRO A 59 -41.03 -10.19 -27.62
C PRO A 59 -40.25 -10.82 -26.47
N ALA A 60 -40.67 -12.00 -26.03
CA ALA A 60 -40.02 -12.73 -24.93
C ALA A 60 -38.52 -13.00 -25.20
N ALA A 61 -38.12 -13.14 -26.47
CA ALA A 61 -36.73 -13.31 -26.86
C ALA A 61 -35.85 -12.08 -26.54
N GLU A 62 -36.34 -10.87 -26.78
CA GLU A 62 -35.61 -9.63 -26.49
C GLU A 62 -35.44 -9.42 -24.97
N LEU A 63 -36.48 -9.76 -24.21
CA LEU A 63 -36.43 -9.75 -22.74
C LEU A 63 -35.43 -10.76 -22.20
N ALA A 64 -35.41 -11.98 -22.75
CA ALA A 64 -34.49 -13.02 -22.33
C ALA A 64 -33.02 -12.66 -22.61
N LEU A 65 -32.74 -12.05 -23.78
CA LEU A 65 -31.40 -11.56 -24.11
C LEU A 65 -30.95 -10.46 -23.15
N LEU A 66 -31.83 -9.52 -22.81
CA LEU A 66 -31.52 -8.43 -21.90
C LEU A 66 -31.30 -8.92 -20.46
N GLU A 67 -32.12 -9.87 -20.00
CA GLU A 67 -31.94 -10.53 -18.70
C GLU A 67 -30.64 -11.33 -18.62
N ALA A 68 -30.23 -12.00 -19.71
CA ALA A 68 -28.94 -12.68 -19.79
C ALA A 68 -27.77 -11.69 -19.68
N GLN A 69 -27.82 -10.56 -20.40
CA GLN A 69 -26.80 -9.51 -20.31
C GLN A 69 -26.71 -8.90 -18.91
N ILE A 70 -27.84 -8.68 -18.25
CA ILE A 70 -27.88 -8.21 -16.86
C ILE A 70 -27.16 -9.19 -15.94
N ARG A 71 -27.44 -10.50 -16.06
CA ARG A 71 -26.81 -11.53 -15.23
C ARG A 71 -25.30 -11.61 -15.43
N GLU A 72 -24.85 -11.54 -16.69
CA GLU A 72 -23.44 -11.58 -17.03
C GLU A 72 -22.69 -10.36 -16.47
N LYS A 73 -23.28 -9.17 -16.60
CA LYS A 73 -22.69 -7.93 -16.04
C LYS A 73 -22.72 -7.90 -14.51
N ASP A 74 -23.80 -8.37 -13.89
CA ASP A 74 -23.86 -8.52 -12.42
C ASP A 74 -22.76 -9.49 -11.93
N LYS A 75 -22.51 -10.58 -12.65
CA LYS A 75 -21.43 -11.53 -12.35
C LYS A 75 -20.05 -10.86 -12.47
N ALA A 76 -19.79 -10.14 -13.56
CA ALA A 76 -18.51 -9.45 -13.78
C ALA A 76 -18.24 -8.39 -12.70
N ALA A 77 -19.26 -7.61 -12.31
CA ALA A 77 -19.12 -6.65 -11.21
C ALA A 77 -18.80 -7.35 -9.89
N HIS A 78 -19.44 -8.50 -9.62
CA HIS A 78 -19.18 -9.25 -8.39
C HIS A 78 -17.77 -9.84 -8.35
N GLU A 79 -17.25 -10.34 -9.48
CA GLU A 79 -15.87 -10.86 -9.57
C GLU A 79 -14.83 -9.76 -9.28
N LEU A 80 -15.04 -8.54 -9.78
CA LEU A 80 -14.17 -7.40 -9.48
C LEU A 80 -14.22 -7.00 -8.00
N GLU A 81 -15.39 -7.09 -7.36
CA GLU A 81 -15.52 -6.84 -5.93
C GLU A 81 -14.83 -7.90 -5.07
N ILE A 82 -14.89 -9.18 -5.49
CA ILE A 82 -14.13 -10.26 -4.84
C ILE A 82 -12.63 -9.99 -4.96
N GLN A 83 -12.14 -9.64 -6.14
CA GLN A 83 -10.72 -9.31 -6.34
C GLN A 83 -10.27 -8.12 -5.46
N ALA A 84 -11.10 -7.09 -5.33
CA ALA A 84 -10.81 -5.98 -4.42
C ALA A 84 -10.79 -6.45 -2.95
N ALA A 85 -11.75 -7.29 -2.54
CA ALA A 85 -11.80 -7.85 -1.19
C ALA A 85 -10.59 -8.75 -0.88
N ASP A 86 -10.11 -9.53 -1.84
CA ASP A 86 -8.90 -10.36 -1.70
C ASP A 86 -7.65 -9.51 -1.46
N ILE A 87 -7.54 -8.34 -2.12
CA ILE A 87 -6.44 -7.39 -1.88
C ILE A 87 -6.52 -6.85 -0.45
N ASP A 88 -7.70 -6.48 0.03
CA ASP A 88 -7.88 -5.98 1.40
C ASP A 88 -7.57 -7.06 2.46
N ALA A 89 -8.04 -8.28 2.22
CA ALA A 89 -7.76 -9.44 3.06
C ALA A 89 -6.26 -9.75 3.13
N ALA A 90 -5.56 -9.76 1.98
CA ALA A 90 -4.12 -9.99 1.94
C ALA A 90 -3.32 -8.93 2.72
N VAL A 91 -3.79 -7.67 2.72
CA VAL A 91 -3.17 -6.58 3.50
C VAL A 91 -3.44 -6.76 4.99
N PHE A 92 -4.65 -7.18 5.35
CA PHE A 92 -5.02 -7.49 6.72
C PHE A 92 -4.18 -8.65 7.28
N ASP A 93 -4.02 -9.73 6.51
CA ASP A 93 -3.19 -10.88 6.88
C ASP A 93 -1.72 -10.50 7.01
N LEU A 94 -1.18 -9.68 6.09
CA LEU A 94 0.17 -9.13 6.21
C LEU A 94 0.38 -8.32 7.50
N LYS A 95 -0.65 -7.57 7.92
CA LYS A 95 -0.64 -6.79 9.15
C LYS A 95 -0.74 -7.69 10.39
N ALA A 96 -1.52 -8.77 10.32
CA ALA A 96 -1.72 -9.71 11.41
C ALA A 96 -0.51 -10.63 11.63
N ALA A 97 0.11 -11.11 10.55
CA ALA A 97 1.31 -11.94 10.60
C ALA A 97 2.57 -11.13 10.97
N ASN A 98 2.55 -9.81 10.81
CA ASN A 98 3.69 -8.96 11.14
C ASN A 98 3.25 -7.59 11.68
N PRO A 99 2.98 -7.46 13.00
CA PRO A 99 2.52 -6.21 13.61
C PRO A 99 3.54 -5.05 13.50
N ASN A 100 4.78 -5.33 13.10
CA ASN A 100 5.81 -4.35 12.77
C ASN A 100 6.29 -4.51 11.30
N PRO A 101 5.52 -4.05 10.30
CA PRO A 101 5.93 -4.07 8.88
C PRO A 101 7.16 -3.18 8.58
N LYS A 102 7.64 -2.40 9.57
CA LYS A 102 8.84 -1.54 9.49
C LYS A 102 10.15 -2.30 9.27
N ALA A 103 10.23 -3.61 9.56
CA ALA A 103 11.48 -4.37 9.42
C ALA A 103 11.81 -4.77 7.97
N ILE A 104 10.80 -4.88 7.09
CA ILE A 104 10.97 -5.41 5.72
C ILE A 104 11.23 -4.28 4.70
N ALA A 105 10.82 -3.05 4.98
CA ALA A 105 10.87 -1.95 4.01
C ALA A 105 12.24 -1.28 3.84
N ARG A 106 13.21 -1.60 4.69
CA ARG A 106 14.62 -1.31 4.40
C ARG A 106 15.27 -2.60 3.95
N MET A 107 15.01 -3.00 2.70
CA MET A 107 15.93 -3.92 2.06
C MET A 107 17.27 -3.17 2.00
N ASP A 108 18.22 -3.63 2.79
CA ASP A 108 19.59 -3.19 2.70
C ASP A 108 20.10 -3.60 1.33
N ASP A 109 20.30 -2.61 0.46
CA ASP A 109 20.76 -2.79 -0.92
C ASP A 109 22.30 -2.81 -1.00
N ARG A 110 22.98 -2.63 0.13
CA ARG A 110 24.43 -2.74 0.20
C ARG A 110 24.85 -4.16 -0.15
N THR A 111 25.76 -4.26 -1.10
CA THR A 111 26.50 -5.48 -1.38
C THR A 111 27.31 -5.90 -0.16
N SER A 112 27.63 -7.19 -0.06
CA SER A 112 28.49 -7.69 1.02
C SER A 112 29.82 -6.94 1.12
N GLN A 113 30.36 -6.48 -0.01
CA GLN A 113 31.59 -5.68 -0.06
C GLN A 113 31.41 -4.28 0.55
N GLU A 114 30.30 -3.60 0.26
CA GLU A 114 29.98 -2.30 0.85
C GLU A 114 29.75 -2.38 2.36
N ILE A 115 29.17 -3.49 2.83
CA ILE A 115 29.00 -3.75 4.26
C ILE A 115 30.37 -3.92 4.93
N ILE A 116 31.25 -4.74 4.36
CA ILE A 116 32.62 -4.94 4.89
C ILE A 116 33.39 -3.62 4.92
N HIS A 117 33.33 -2.85 3.83
CA HIS A 117 34.00 -1.56 3.76
C HIS A 117 33.47 -0.55 4.79
N ASN A 118 32.16 -0.56 5.06
CA ASN A 118 31.55 0.26 6.09
C ASN A 118 32.06 -0.12 7.48
N ILE A 119 32.12 -1.43 7.79
CA ILE A 119 32.65 -1.94 9.05
C ILE A 119 34.10 -1.52 9.26
N GLU A 120 34.95 -1.66 8.25
CA GLU A 120 36.36 -1.22 8.32
C GLU A 120 36.48 0.29 8.58
N THR A 121 35.63 1.08 7.92
CA THR A 121 35.62 2.54 8.06
C THR A 121 35.20 2.96 9.47
N GLN A 122 34.14 2.35 10.01
CA GLN A 122 33.75 2.60 11.39
C GLN A 122 34.80 2.13 12.39
N GLY A 123 35.47 0.99 12.13
CA GLY A 123 36.59 0.50 12.95
C GLY A 123 37.74 1.51 13.04
N ARG A 124 38.12 2.13 11.91
CA ARG A 124 39.13 3.20 11.89
C ARG A 124 38.71 4.42 12.71
N ILE A 125 37.46 4.87 12.55
CA ILE A 125 36.93 6.03 13.29
C ILE A 125 36.98 5.78 14.80
N VAL A 126 36.60 4.57 15.24
CA VAL A 126 36.66 4.19 16.66
C VAL A 126 38.11 4.14 17.16
N ALA A 127 39.03 3.56 16.38
CA ALA A 127 40.44 3.51 16.74
C ALA A 127 41.03 4.92 16.93
N ASP A 128 40.79 5.83 15.97
CA ASP A 128 41.26 7.22 16.04
C ASP A 128 40.69 7.96 17.25
N ALA A 129 39.40 7.75 17.55
CA ALA A 129 38.76 8.35 18.72
C ALA A 129 39.37 7.84 20.03
N LEU A 130 39.67 6.54 20.13
CA LEU A 130 40.31 5.94 21.30
C LEU A 130 41.75 6.43 21.48
N THR A 131 42.52 6.57 20.40
CA THR A 131 43.87 7.14 20.47
C THR A 131 43.82 8.57 20.99
N ARG A 132 42.93 9.41 20.45
CA ARG A 132 42.76 10.79 20.94
C ARG A 132 42.38 10.84 22.42
N LEU A 133 41.45 9.97 22.84
CA LEU A 133 41.06 9.88 24.24
C LEU A 133 42.24 9.46 25.13
N SER A 134 43.03 8.46 24.72
CA SER A 134 44.22 8.05 25.49
C SER A 134 45.27 9.15 25.61
N THR A 135 45.49 9.94 24.56
CA THR A 135 46.41 11.09 24.60
C THR A 135 45.89 12.16 25.55
N LEU A 136 44.59 12.47 25.51
CA LEU A 136 44.00 13.44 26.43
C LEU A 136 44.11 12.99 27.90
N LEU A 137 43.87 11.70 28.17
CA LEU A 137 44.01 11.15 29.53
C LEU A 137 45.47 11.20 30.00
N ALA A 138 46.44 10.84 29.14
CA ALA A 138 47.85 10.91 29.49
C ALA A 138 48.31 12.36 29.80
N ILE A 139 47.81 13.35 29.07
CA ILE A 139 48.10 14.77 29.34
C ILE A 139 47.50 15.20 30.69
N VAL A 140 46.30 14.74 31.03
CA VAL A 140 45.66 15.06 32.32
C VAL A 140 46.43 14.44 33.49
N ASP A 141 46.95 13.22 33.31
CA ASP A 141 47.74 12.52 34.33
C ASP A 141 49.13 13.17 34.54
N GLU A 142 49.75 13.77 33.52
CA GLU A 142 51.03 14.50 33.66
C GLU A 142 50.89 15.90 34.28
N GLN A 143 49.67 16.44 34.38
CA GLN A 143 49.38 17.76 34.94
C GLN A 143 48.80 17.70 36.37
N SER A 144 48.63 16.50 36.93
CA SER A 144 48.17 16.24 38.30
C SER A 144 49.31 15.79 39.21
#